data_AF-A0A7S4W8E6-F1
#
_entry.id   AF-A0A7S4W8E6-F1
#
_cell.length_a   1.000
_cell.length_b   1.000
_cell.length_c   1.000
_cell.angle_alpha   90.00
_cell.angle_beta   90.00
_cell.angle_gamma   90.00
#
_symmetry.space_group_name_H-M   'P 1'
#
loop_
_entity.id
_entity.type
_entity.pdbx_description
1 polymer ?
#
loop_
_entity_poly.entity_id
_entity_poly.type
_entity_poly.pdbx_seq_one_letter_code
_entity_poly.pdbx_strand_id
1 'polypeptide(L)'
;FWLSHLGSRAVWTRRGKRLCAHALASGAMAALAALGKVAVKLLEHPKLKPLVGAPVDLATAADADAVKCLCVAFMKAIGGDNESLEYMQKAKGGKFDGLAEFYLAGLEKIKVEIEA
;
A
#
# COMPACT_ATOMS: atom_id res chain seq x y z
N PHE A 1 40.45 32.87 36.18
CA PHE A 1 40.75 32.14 34.93
C PHE A 1 39.78 30.97 34.83
N TRP A 2 38.55 31.16 34.33
CA TRP A 2 38.12 31.18 32.91
C TRP A 2 38.06 29.79 32.23
N LEU A 3 36.81 29.35 31.98
CA LEU A 3 36.25 28.60 30.82
C LEU A 3 36.90 27.25 30.42
N SER A 4 36.25 26.30 29.75
CA SER A 4 34.88 25.85 29.46
C SER A 4 35.06 24.69 28.46
N HIS A 5 34.08 23.79 28.40
CA HIS A 5 33.66 23.03 27.21
C HIS A 5 34.69 22.56 26.16
N LEU A 6 34.72 21.25 25.91
CA LEU A 6 34.77 20.57 24.59
C LEU A 6 34.91 19.06 24.89
N GLY A 7 34.11 18.12 24.40
CA GLY A 7 32.97 18.15 23.53
C GLY A 7 32.57 16.68 23.33
N SER A 8 31.53 16.22 24.02
CA SER A 8 30.89 14.92 23.71
C SER A 8 29.97 15.08 22.49
N ARG A 9 30.50 15.68 21.42
CA ARG A 9 29.84 15.79 20.13
C ARG A 9 29.91 14.43 19.45
N ALA A 10 28.77 13.74 19.48
CA ALA A 10 28.25 12.95 18.38
C ALA A 10 29.27 12.06 17.64
N VAL A 11 29.67 10.96 18.28
CA VAL A 11 30.10 9.78 17.53
C VAL A 11 28.85 9.01 17.09
N TRP A 12 28.05 9.65 16.22
CA TRP A 12 27.08 8.96 15.37
C TRP A 12 27.88 8.17 14.34
N THR A 13 28.38 7.01 14.75
CA THR A 13 29.06 6.08 13.86
C THR A 13 28.17 5.75 12.67
N ARG A 14 28.76 5.52 11.48
CA ARG A 14 28.03 5.06 10.28
C ARG A 14 27.17 3.80 10.55
N ARG A 15 27.42 3.05 11.62
CA ARG A 15 26.60 1.93 12.09
C ARG A 15 25.25 2.37 12.68
N GLY A 16 25.20 3.47 13.44
CA GLY A 16 23.94 3.99 14.01
C GLY A 16 22.94 4.41 12.93
N LYS A 17 23.43 5.05 11.85
CA LYS A 17 22.57 5.39 10.69
C LYS A 17 22.00 4.16 9.97
N ARG A 18 22.78 3.08 9.86
CA ARG A 18 22.29 1.82 9.25
C ARG A 18 21.27 1.10 10.14
N LEU A 19 21.46 1.12 11.46
CA LEU A 19 20.53 0.50 12.41
C LEU A 19 19.19 1.24 12.45
N CYS A 20 19.19 2.58 12.45
CA CYS A 20 17.94 3.35 12.35
C CYS A 20 17.24 3.12 11.01
N ALA A 21 17.96 3.12 9.89
CA ALA A 21 17.38 2.85 8.57
C ALA A 21 16.79 1.43 8.47
N HIS A 22 17.43 0.43 9.07
CA HIS A 22 16.91 -0.94 9.09
C HIS A 22 15.70 -1.09 10.04
N ALA A 23 15.70 -0.40 11.18
CA ALA A 23 14.57 -0.36 12.10
C ALA A 23 13.35 0.37 11.49
N LEU A 24 13.58 1.50 10.82
CA LEU A 24 12.56 2.24 10.05
C LEU A 24 12.01 1.40 8.89
N ALA A 25 12.89 0.75 8.11
CA ALA A 25 12.47 -0.16 7.03
C ALA A 25 11.68 -1.37 7.57
N SER A 26 12.08 -1.93 8.72
CA SER A 26 11.33 -3.02 9.36
C SER A 26 9.98 -2.55 9.93
N GLY A 27 9.89 -1.30 10.39
CA GLY A 27 8.67 -0.68 10.87
C GLY A 27 7.69 -0.35 9.74
N ALA A 28 8.19 0.19 8.63
CA ALA A 28 7.42 0.49 7.42
C ALA A 28 6.81 -0.79 6.82
N MET A 29 7.63 -1.84 6.67
CA MET A 29 7.15 -3.15 6.20
C MET A 29 6.12 -3.77 7.15
N ALA A 30 6.30 -3.61 8.46
CA ALA A 30 5.33 -4.07 9.45
C ALA A 30 4.01 -3.26 9.40
N ALA A 31 4.07 -1.95 9.16
CA ALA A 31 2.91 -1.08 9.04
C ALA A 31 2.09 -1.36 7.76
N LEU A 32 2.76 -1.56 6.62
CA LEU A 32 2.10 -1.98 5.38
C LEU A 32 1.43 -3.35 5.56
N ALA A 33 2.10 -4.30 6.19
CA ALA A 33 1.54 -5.61 6.49
C ALA A 33 0.36 -5.54 7.48
N ALA A 34 0.40 -4.64 8.47
CA ALA A 34 -0.72 -4.42 9.39
C ALA A 34 -1.94 -3.82 8.68
N LEU A 35 -1.71 -2.83 7.81
CA LEU A 35 -2.77 -2.21 7.01
C LEU A 35 -3.37 -3.22 6.02
N GLY A 36 -2.53 -4.03 5.38
CA GLY A 36 -2.96 -5.15 4.54
C GLY A 36 -3.84 -6.16 5.29
N LYS A 37 -3.48 -6.52 6.53
CA LYS A 37 -4.32 -7.40 7.38
C LYS A 37 -5.68 -6.78 7.70
N VAL A 38 -5.74 -5.46 7.92
CA VAL A 38 -7.01 -4.76 8.16
C VAL A 38 -7.86 -4.73 6.89
N ALA A 39 -7.25 -4.43 5.73
CA ALA A 39 -7.94 -4.43 4.44
C ALA A 39 -8.56 -5.80 4.12
N VAL A 40 -7.83 -6.89 4.34
CA VAL A 40 -8.34 -8.26 4.15
C VAL A 40 -9.47 -8.57 5.14
N LYS A 41 -9.33 -8.21 6.42
CA LYS A 41 -10.40 -8.40 7.42
C LYS A 41 -11.66 -7.58 7.11
N LEU A 42 -11.51 -6.40 6.50
CA LEU A 42 -12.65 -5.61 6.04
C LEU A 42 -13.40 -6.35 4.92
N LEU A 43 -12.68 -6.99 3.99
CA LEU A 43 -13.29 -7.81 2.93
C LEU A 43 -14.02 -9.04 3.49
N GLU A 44 -13.59 -9.57 4.63
CA GLU A 44 -14.27 -10.68 5.33
C GLU A 44 -15.54 -10.24 6.09
N HIS A 45 -15.77 -8.94 6.26
CA HIS A 45 -16.91 -8.42 7.00
C HIS A 45 -18.24 -8.86 6.34
N PRO A 46 -19.27 -9.29 7.09
CA PRO A 46 -20.50 -9.86 6.53
C PRO A 46 -21.23 -8.97 5.51
N LYS A 47 -21.08 -7.65 5.63
CA LYS A 47 -21.66 -6.67 4.70
C LYS A 47 -20.85 -6.47 3.41
N LEU A 48 -19.54 -6.77 3.44
CA LEU A 48 -18.62 -6.58 2.32
C LEU A 48 -18.29 -7.89 1.60
N LYS A 49 -18.43 -9.03 2.29
CA LYS A 49 -18.25 -10.37 1.73
C LYS A 49 -19.07 -10.64 0.46
N PRO A 50 -20.33 -10.18 0.31
CA PRO A 50 -21.07 -10.33 -0.94
C PRO A 50 -20.48 -9.57 -2.13
N LEU A 51 -19.61 -8.58 -1.88
CA LEU A 51 -18.91 -7.81 -2.91
C LEU A 51 -17.63 -8.50 -3.37
N VAL A 52 -17.14 -9.49 -2.61
CA VAL A 52 -15.95 -10.28 -2.96
C VAL A 52 -16.34 -11.39 -3.93
N GLY A 53 -16.71 -10.99 -5.15
CA GLY A 53 -16.99 -11.88 -6.27
C GLY A 53 -15.74 -12.22 -7.08
N ALA A 54 -15.91 -13.10 -8.08
CA ALA A 54 -14.89 -13.31 -9.09
C ALA A 54 -14.63 -12.01 -9.87
N PRO A 55 -13.38 -11.73 -10.28
CA PRO A 55 -13.09 -10.57 -11.13
C PRO A 55 -13.89 -10.67 -12.43
N VAL A 56 -14.55 -9.57 -12.80
CA VAL A 56 -15.31 -9.46 -14.06
C VAL A 56 -14.38 -9.11 -15.21
N ASP A 57 -14.75 -9.47 -16.43
CA ASP A 57 -14.01 -8.99 -17.60
C ASP A 57 -14.30 -7.50 -17.83
N LEU A 58 -13.28 -6.67 -17.67
CA LEU A 58 -13.38 -5.21 -17.76
C LEU A 58 -13.75 -4.71 -19.16
N ALA A 59 -13.59 -5.52 -20.21
CA ALA A 59 -14.01 -5.15 -21.56
C ALA A 59 -15.53 -5.21 -21.74
N THR A 60 -16.21 -6.11 -21.02
CA THR A 60 -17.63 -6.43 -21.21
C THR A 60 -18.49 -6.14 -19.99
N ALA A 61 -17.88 -5.87 -18.84
CA ALA A 61 -18.58 -5.61 -17.58
C ALA A 61 -19.43 -4.33 -17.61
N ALA A 62 -20.55 -4.39 -16.91
CA ALA A 62 -21.32 -3.21 -16.54
C ALA A 62 -20.50 -2.32 -15.59
N ASP A 63 -20.63 -1.00 -15.73
CA ASP A 63 -19.82 -0.02 -15.00
C ASP A 63 -19.87 -0.23 -13.49
N ALA A 64 -21.07 -0.50 -12.95
CA ALA A 64 -21.27 -0.74 -11.52
C ALA A 64 -20.48 -1.95 -11.00
N ASP A 65 -20.32 -3.00 -11.80
CA ASP A 65 -19.62 -4.22 -11.40
C ASP A 65 -18.11 -4.09 -11.61
N ALA A 66 -17.69 -3.44 -12.70
CA ALA A 66 -16.29 -3.10 -12.93
C ALA A 66 -15.71 -2.23 -11.80
N VAL A 67 -16.45 -1.19 -11.38
CA VAL A 67 -16.05 -0.31 -10.26
C VAL A 67 -15.93 -1.12 -8.96
N LYS A 68 -16.91 -1.98 -8.65
CA LYS A 68 -16.85 -2.84 -7.45
C LYS A 68 -15.64 -3.76 -7.49
N CYS A 69 -15.38 -4.43 -8.62
CA CYS A 69 -14.25 -5.34 -8.77
C CYS A 69 -12.90 -4.60 -8.65
N LEU A 70 -12.78 -3.39 -9.22
CA LEU A 70 -11.58 -2.56 -9.08
C LEU A 70 -11.38 -2.10 -7.62
N CYS A 71 -12.44 -1.70 -6.91
CA CYS A 71 -12.38 -1.39 -5.48
C CYS A 71 -11.90 -2.58 -4.64
N VAL A 72 -12.45 -3.77 -4.90
CA VAL A 72 -12.05 -4.99 -4.18
C VAL A 72 -10.61 -5.37 -4.53
N ALA A 73 -10.22 -5.29 -5.80
CA ALA A 73 -8.86 -5.53 -6.24
C ALA A 73 -7.87 -4.56 -5.57
N PHE A 74 -8.22 -3.28 -5.43
CA PHE A 74 -7.41 -2.32 -4.68
C PHE A 74 -7.22 -2.73 -3.21
N MET A 75 -8.30 -3.10 -2.51
CA MET A 75 -8.20 -3.56 -1.12
C MET A 75 -7.38 -4.85 -0.97
N LYS A 76 -7.50 -5.79 -1.92
CA LYS A 76 -6.69 -7.01 -1.96
C LYS A 76 -5.22 -6.71 -2.27
N ALA A 77 -4.94 -5.79 -3.18
CA ALA A 77 -3.59 -5.37 -3.53
C ALA A 77 -2.88 -4.66 -2.36
N ILE A 78 -3.61 -3.89 -1.56
CA ILE A 78 -3.11 -3.37 -0.26
C ILE A 78 -2.76 -4.53 0.69
N GLY A 79 -3.55 -5.61 0.67
CA GLY A 79 -3.26 -6.87 1.36
C GLY A 79 -2.05 -7.64 0.83
N GLY A 80 -1.43 -7.20 -0.27
CA GLY A 80 -0.29 -7.87 -0.91
C GLY A 80 -0.69 -8.88 -1.99
N ASP A 81 -1.94 -8.90 -2.45
CA ASP A 81 -2.39 -9.76 -3.55
C ASP A 81 -1.92 -9.22 -4.91
N ASN A 82 -0.95 -9.91 -5.52
CA ASN A 82 -0.38 -9.55 -6.80
C ASN A 82 -1.36 -9.75 -7.97
N GLU A 83 -2.28 -10.72 -7.88
CA GLU A 83 -3.26 -10.97 -8.96
C GLU A 83 -4.22 -9.79 -9.10
N SER A 84 -4.63 -9.23 -7.96
CA SER A 84 -5.47 -8.04 -7.91
C SER A 84 -4.74 -6.78 -8.42
N LEU A 85 -3.42 -6.70 -8.23
CA LEU A 85 -2.60 -5.61 -8.77
C LEU A 85 -2.47 -5.73 -10.30
N GLU A 86 -2.22 -6.92 -10.82
CA GLU A 86 -2.20 -7.18 -12.27
C GLU A 86 -3.57 -6.91 -12.91
N TYR A 87 -4.66 -7.26 -12.24
CA TYR A 87 -6.01 -6.97 -12.72
C TYR A 87 -6.25 -5.46 -12.88
N MET A 88 -5.82 -4.64 -11.92
CA MET A 88 -5.86 -3.17 -12.05
C MET A 88 -4.92 -2.65 -13.14
N GLN A 89 -3.76 -3.26 -13.35
CA GLN A 89 -2.87 -2.87 -14.45
C GLN A 89 -3.46 -3.21 -15.82
N LYS A 90 -4.17 -4.33 -15.96
CA LYS A 90 -4.90 -4.70 -17.19
C LYS A 90 -6.07 -3.77 -17.49
N ALA A 91 -6.58 -3.07 -16.49
CA ALA A 91 -7.60 -2.04 -16.66
C ALA A 91 -7.04 -0.76 -17.32
N LYS A 92 -5.71 -0.57 -17.33
CA LYS A 92 -5.07 0.57 -17.98
C LYS A 92 -5.20 0.50 -19.50
N GLY A 93 -5.43 1.65 -20.12
CA GLY A 93 -5.70 1.76 -21.56
C GLY A 93 -7.06 1.19 -21.99
N GLY A 94 -7.90 0.75 -21.04
CA GLY A 94 -9.25 0.26 -21.29
C GLY A 94 -10.33 1.29 -20.96
N LYS A 95 -11.59 0.85 -20.94
CA LYS A 95 -12.76 1.68 -20.60
C LYS A 95 -12.68 2.33 -19.21
N PHE A 96 -11.95 1.74 -18.27
CA PHE A 96 -11.85 2.17 -16.87
C PHE A 96 -10.46 2.71 -16.50
N ASP A 97 -9.67 3.16 -17.49
CA ASP A 97 -8.30 3.61 -17.32
C ASP A 97 -8.12 4.63 -16.20
N GLY A 98 -8.89 5.73 -16.21
CA GLY A 98 -8.78 6.77 -15.17
C GLY A 98 -9.07 6.26 -13.74
N LEU A 99 -9.95 5.26 -13.59
CA LEU A 99 -10.22 4.66 -12.30
C LEU A 99 -9.08 3.74 -11.85
N ALA A 100 -8.51 2.98 -12.79
CA ALA A 100 -7.35 2.14 -12.55
C ALA A 100 -6.11 2.95 -12.16
N GLU A 101 -5.86 4.05 -12.87
CA GLU A 101 -4.78 4.98 -12.54
C GLU A 101 -4.95 5.60 -11.16
N PHE A 102 -6.17 6.02 -10.80
CA PHE A 102 -6.46 6.55 -9.48
C PHE A 102 -6.13 5.55 -8.36
N TYR A 103 -6.57 4.29 -8.48
CA TYR A 103 -6.28 3.27 -7.47
C TYR A 103 -4.81 2.88 -7.41
N LEU A 104 -4.13 2.78 -8.55
CA LEU A 104 -2.70 2.47 -8.60
C LEU A 104 -1.86 3.60 -7.99
N ALA A 105 -2.19 4.86 -8.30
CA ALA A 105 -1.54 6.02 -7.69
C ALA A 105 -1.80 6.10 -6.17
N GLY A 106 -3.01 5.77 -5.73
CA GLY A 106 -3.33 5.65 -4.30
C GLY A 106 -2.49 4.58 -3.60
N LEU A 107 -2.30 3.43 -4.24
CA LEU A 107 -1.50 2.32 -3.70
C LEU A 107 -0.02 2.69 -3.62
N GLU A 108 0.51 3.38 -4.63
CA GLU A 108 1.87 3.92 -4.62
C GLU A 108 2.04 4.97 -3.51
N LYS A 109 1.10 5.90 -3.37
CA LYS A 109 1.13 6.90 -2.29
C LYS A 109 1.11 6.27 -0.90
N ILE A 110 0.28 5.24 -0.68
CA ILE A 110 0.26 4.50 0.61
C ILE A 110 1.63 3.90 0.90
N LYS A 111 2.29 3.31 -0.10
CA LYS A 111 3.64 2.75 0.07
C LYS A 111 4.65 3.84 0.43
N VAL A 112 4.67 4.94 -0.33
CA VAL A 112 5.58 6.06 -0.09
C VAL A 112 5.39 6.68 1.30
N GLU A 113 4.15 6.93 1.72
CA GLU A 113 3.85 7.54 3.02
C GLU A 113 4.16 6.61 4.21
N ILE A 114 4.16 5.29 3.99
CA ILE A 114 4.54 4.31 5.03
C ILE A 114 6.06 4.12 5.09
N GLU A 115 6.74 4.27 3.95
CA GLU A 115 8.20 4.16 3.83
C GLU A 115 8.96 5.46 4.17
N ALA A 116 8.27 6.61 4.20
CA ALA A 116 8.79 7.94 4.55
C ALA A 116 8.95 8.15 6.06
#